data_AF-A0A8T4BVY9-F1
#
_entry.id   AF-A0A8T4BVY9-F1
#
_cell.length_a   1.000
_cell.length_b   1.000
_cell.length_c   1.000
_cell.angle_alpha   90.00
_cell.angle_beta   90.00
_cell.angle_gamma   90.00
#
_symmetry.space_group_name_H-M   'P 1'
#
loop_
_entity.id
_entity.type
_entity.pdbx_description
1 polymer ?
#
loop_
_entity_poly.entity_id
_entity_poly.type
_entity_poly.pdbx_seq_one_letter_code
_entity_poly.pdbx_strand_id
1 'polypeptide(L)' 'MESSTIKIPKKIMDSIKEIIEKTDIYVDEADFVQQAIMKQITKFKNL' A
#
# COMPACT_ATOMS: atom_id res chain seq x y z
N MET A 1 15.44 -10.32 0.25
CA MET A 1 13.98 -10.19 0.05
C MET A 1 13.74 -10.17 -1.45
N GLU A 2 12.82 -10.99 -1.95
CA GLU A 2 12.42 -10.93 -3.36
C GLU A 2 11.59 -9.67 -3.60
N SER A 3 11.88 -8.93 -4.67
CA SER A 3 11.16 -7.72 -5.06
C SER A 3 10.44 -7.92 -6.38
N SER A 4 9.16 -7.57 -6.42
CA SER A 4 8.34 -7.62 -7.63
C SER A 4 7.89 -6.22 -8.03
N THR A 5 7.97 -5.90 -9.32
CA THR A 5 7.50 -4.62 -9.86
C THR A 5 6.04 -4.73 -10.27
N ILE A 6 5.19 -3.86 -9.73
CA ILE A 6 3.78 -3.75 -10.11
C ILE A 6 3.51 -2.37 -10.74
N LYS A 7 2.62 -2.35 -11.74
CA LYS A 7 2.16 -1.10 -12.35
C LYS A 7 0.92 -0.61 -11.62
N ILE A 8 1.03 0.52 -10.93
CA ILE A 8 -0.09 1.17 -10.26
C ILE A 8 -0.52 2.38 -11.12
N PRO A 9 -1.82 2.56 -11.39
CA PRO A 9 -2.32 3.76 -12.07
C PRO A 9 -1.89 5.04 -11.33
N LYS A 10 -1.38 6.02 -12.09
CA LYS A 10 -0.84 7.28 -11.53
C LYS A 10 -1.82 7.96 -10.57
N LYS A 11 -3.10 8.04 -10.93
CA LYS A 11 -4.14 8.65 -10.08
C LYS A 11 -4.24 8.00 -8.69
N ILE A 12 -4.09 6.67 -8.62
CA ILE A 12 -4.11 5.94 -7.35
C ILE A 12 -2.84 6.27 -6.54
N MET A 13 -1.69 6.33 -7.21
CA MET A 13 -0.42 6.70 -6.58
C MET A 13 -0.47 8.11 -5.99
N ASP A 14 -1.06 9.05 -6.72
CA ASP A 14 -1.23 10.43 -6.28
C ASP A 14 -2.12 10.49 -5.01
N SER A 15 -3.21 9.72 -4.97
CA SER A 15 -4.04 9.60 -3.76
C SER A 15 -3.33 8.93 -2.58
N ILE A 16 -2.48 7.93 -2.83
CA ILE A 16 -1.68 7.29 -1.78
C ILE A 16 -0.74 8.32 -1.13
N LYS A 17 -0.04 9.12 -1.95
CA LYS A 17 0.83 10.20 -1.46
C LYS A 17 0.08 11.20 -0.58
N GLU A 18 -1.08 11.64 -1.05
CA GLU A 18 -1.92 12.59 -0.29
C GLU A 18 -2.34 12.02 1.08
N ILE A 19 -2.64 10.71 1.16
CA ILE A 19 -2.98 10.05 2.43
C ILE A 19 -1.78 9.98 3.35
N ILE A 20 -0.60 9.63 2.84
CA ILE A 20 0.63 9.53 3.64
C ILE A 20 0.96 10.89 4.26
N GLU A 21 0.94 11.94 3.45
CA GLU A 21 1.17 13.33 3.90
C GLU A 21 0.17 13.78 4.97
N LYS A 22 -1.09 13.33 4.90
CA LYS A 22 -2.14 13.74 5.82
C LYS A 22 -2.19 12.97 7.13
N THR A 23 -1.74 11.71 7.11
CA THR A 23 -1.98 10.79 8.22
C THR A 23 -0.75 10.53 9.06
N ASP A 24 0.46 10.62 8.49
CA ASP A 24 1.72 10.30 9.18
C ASP A 24 1.74 8.90 9.85
N ILE A 25 0.84 8.00 9.38
CA ILE A 25 0.71 6.61 9.86
C ILE A 25 1.66 5.68 9.09
N TYR A 26 2.06 6.08 7.89
CA TYR A 26 2.85 5.29 6.97
C TYR A 26 4.18 5.98 6.72
N VAL A 27 5.25 5.19 6.62
CA VAL A 27 6.62 5.72 6.45
C VAL A 27 6.82 6.25 5.04
N ASP A 28 6.32 5.53 4.05
CA ASP A 28 6.41 5.86 2.63
C ASP A 28 5.32 5.11 1.84
N GLU A 29 5.36 5.24 0.52
CA GLU A 29 4.38 4.61 -0.37
C GLU A 29 4.52 3.09 -0.43
N ALA A 30 5.73 2.56 -0.23
CA ALA A 30 5.96 1.12 -0.24
C ALA A 30 5.38 0.46 1.02
N ASP A 31 5.55 1.09 2.18
CA ASP A 31 4.94 0.67 3.45
C ASP A 31 3.42 0.66 3.34
N PHE A 32 2.82 1.75 2.83
CA PHE A 32 1.37 1.80 2.59
C PHE A 32 0.88 0.61 1.75
N VAL A 33 1.54 0.36 0.61
CA VAL A 33 1.15 -0.72 -0.31
C VAL A 33 1.33 -2.10 0.36
N GLN A 34 2.42 -2.32 1.09
CA GLN A 34 2.64 -3.59 1.82
C GLN A 34 1.57 -3.82 2.89
N GLN A 35 1.27 -2.81 3.71
CA GLN A 35 0.25 -2.89 4.75
C GLN A 35 -1.13 -3.16 4.14
N ALA A 36 -1.45 -2.50 3.03
CA ALA A 36 -2.71 -2.70 2.31
C ALA A 36 -2.83 -4.13 1.76
N ILE A 37 -1.77 -4.65 1.13
CA ILE A 37 -1.74 -6.02 0.60
C ILE A 37 -1.89 -7.03 1.74
N MET A 38 -1.10 -6.89 2.82
CA MET A 38 -1.17 -7.79 3.98
C MET A 38 -2.57 -7.81 4.59
N LYS A 39 -3.19 -6.63 4.78
CA LYS A 39 -4.55 -6.51 5.29
C LYS A 39 -5.57 -7.26 4.42
N GLN A 40 -5.43 -7.22 3.10
CA GLN A 40 -6.32 -7.97 2.22
C GLN A 40 -6.05 -9.48 2.30
N ILE A 41 -4.79 -9.92 2.26
CA ILE A 41 -4.43 -11.33 2.38
C ILE A 41 -4.98 -11.92 3.68
N THR A 42 -4.82 -11.24 4.81
CA THR A 42 -5.30 -11.71 6.12
C THR A 42 -6.82 -11.87 6.17
N LYS A 43 -7.59 -11.00 5.50
CA LYS A 43 -9.05 -11.15 5.40
C LYS A 43 -9.45 -12.45 4.71
N PHE A 44 -8.73 -12.86 3.67
CA PHE A 44 -9.02 -14.09 2.93
C PHE A 44 -8.44 -15.34 3.59
N LYS A 45 -7.42 -15.22 4.43
CA LYS A 45 -6.81 -16.36 5.12
C LYS A 45 -7.72 -16.96 6.20
N ASN A 46 -8.70 -16.19 6.68
CA ASN A 46 -9.70 -16.61 7.65
C ASN A 46 -11.08 -16.93 7.02
N LEU A 47 -11.15 -17.05 5.69
CA LEU A 47 -12.27 -17.64 4.95
C LEU A 47 -12.01 -19.13 4.73
#